data_AF-A0A7J4JR13-F1
#
_entry.id   AF-A0A7J4JR13-F1
#
_cell.length_a   1.000
_cell.length_b   1.000
_cell.length_c   1.000
_cell.angle_alpha   90.00
_cell.angle_beta   90.00
_cell.angle_gamma   90.00
#
_symmetry.space_group_name_H-M   'P 1'
#
loop_
_entity.id
_entity.type
_entity.pdbx_description
1 polymer ?
#
loop_
_entity_poly.entity_id
_entity_poly.type
_entity_poly.pdbx_seq_one_letter_code
_entity_poly.pdbx_strand_id
1 'polypeptide(L)'
;MKNVSEKILLNAEAAELLEKRKKESELGYEQQNALQHLQAFAPLTAKEGRKLFKELAEAGLTEKQAVMVCNLKPEKEDQVKTILTADKSEVTEDKVKEVLKIVKKY
;
A
#
# COMPACT_ATOMS: atom_id res chain seq x y z
N MET A 1 -22.62 -16.95 0.65
CA MET A 1 -22.57 -15.48 0.81
C MET A 1 -22.30 -14.86 -0.55
N LYS A 2 -22.98 -13.78 -0.91
CA LYS A 2 -22.72 -13.02 -2.15
C LYS A 2 -21.98 -11.74 -1.76
N ASN A 3 -20.78 -11.50 -2.31
CA ASN A 3 -20.07 -10.25 -2.07
C ASN A 3 -20.80 -9.10 -2.77
N VAL A 4 -21.11 -8.05 -2.01
CA VAL A 4 -21.77 -6.84 -2.51
C VAL A 4 -20.74 -5.82 -2.99
N SER A 5 -19.59 -5.75 -2.33
CA SER A 5 -18.47 -4.89 -2.69
C SER A 5 -17.17 -5.38 -2.04
N GLU A 6 -16.05 -5.16 -2.69
CA GLU A 6 -14.71 -5.38 -2.13
C GLU A 6 -13.80 -4.20 -2.48
N LYS A 7 -12.81 -3.95 -1.64
CA LYS A 7 -11.81 -2.90 -1.83
C LYS A 7 -10.48 -3.35 -1.25
N ILE A 8 -9.40 -3.06 -1.95
CA ILE A 8 -8.05 -3.31 -1.45
C ILE A 8 -7.69 -2.24 -0.41
N LEU A 9 -7.06 -2.68 0.69
CA LEU A 9 -6.57 -1.80 1.76
C LEU A 9 -5.05 -1.77 1.78
N LEU A 10 -4.50 -0.63 2.18
CA LEU A 10 -3.08 -0.49 2.49
C LEU A 10 -2.75 -1.12 3.85
N ASN A 11 -1.49 -1.51 4.04
CA ASN A 11 -1.00 -2.08 5.30
C ASN A 11 -1.30 -1.14 6.48
N ALA A 12 -1.09 0.17 6.29
CA ALA A 12 -1.37 1.18 7.29
C ALA A 12 -2.87 1.28 7.66
N GLU A 13 -3.76 1.12 6.68
CA GLU A 13 -5.21 1.13 6.92
C GLU A 13 -5.63 -0.14 7.67
N ALA A 14 -5.08 -1.29 7.30
CA ALA A 14 -5.31 -2.55 7.99
C ALA A 14 -4.83 -2.50 9.44
N ALA A 15 -3.68 -1.87 9.71
CA ALA A 15 -3.16 -1.65 11.06
C ALA A 15 -4.14 -0.82 11.90
N GLU A 16 -4.64 0.30 11.38
CA GLU A 16 -5.61 1.14 12.08
C GLU A 16 -6.93 0.40 12.36
N LEU A 17 -7.39 -0.46 11.45
CA LEU A 17 -8.59 -1.27 11.64
C LEU A 17 -8.41 -2.30 12.76
N LEU A 18 -7.28 -2.99 12.79
CA LEU A 18 -6.97 -3.95 13.85
C LEU A 18 -6.79 -3.26 15.21
N GLU A 19 -6.17 -2.07 15.25
CA GLU A 19 -6.07 -1.26 16.48
C GLU A 19 -7.44 -0.81 17.00
N LYS A 20 -8.35 -0.40 16.11
CA LYS A 20 -9.74 -0.10 16.49
C LYS A 20 -10.44 -1.34 17.05
N ARG A 21 -10.31 -2.47 16.36
CA ARG A 21 -10.91 -3.74 16.77
C ARG A 21 -10.39 -4.25 18.12
N LYS A 22 -9.10 -4.02 18.42
CA LYS A 22 -8.46 -4.35 19.70
C LYS A 22 -9.04 -3.59 20.88
N LYS A 23 -9.55 -2.37 20.66
CA LYS A 23 -10.23 -1.57 21.70
C LYS A 23 -11.63 -2.09 22.04
N GLU A 24 -12.26 -2.80 21.11
CA GLU A 24 -13.62 -3.33 21.27
C GLU A 24 -13.60 -4.71 21.96
N SER A 25 -12.64 -5.56 21.63
CA SER A 25 -12.37 -6.81 22.36
C SER A 25 -11.00 -7.37 21.98
N GLU A 26 -10.57 -8.37 22.74
CA GLU A 26 -9.31 -9.07 22.50
C GLU A 26 -9.22 -9.60 21.07
N LEU A 27 -8.06 -9.38 20.45
CA LEU A 27 -7.73 -9.90 19.13
C LEU A 27 -7.36 -11.38 19.24
N GLY A 28 -7.83 -12.20 18.31
CA GLY A 28 -7.36 -13.59 18.19
C GLY A 28 -5.88 -13.67 17.79
N TYR A 29 -5.26 -14.83 17.97
CA TYR A 29 -3.82 -15.05 17.73
C TYR A 29 -3.35 -14.54 16.35
N GLU A 30 -4.05 -14.89 15.27
CA GLU A 30 -3.67 -14.44 13.92
C GLU A 30 -3.84 -12.92 13.72
N GLN A 31 -4.84 -12.32 14.37
CA GLN A 31 -5.05 -10.87 14.30
C GLN A 31 -3.95 -10.11 15.07
N GLN A 32 -3.48 -10.66 16.19
CA GLN A 32 -2.35 -10.11 16.94
C GLN A 32 -1.07 -10.16 16.10
N ASN A 33 -0.78 -11.32 15.48
CA ASN A 33 0.38 -11.48 14.59
C ASN A 33 0.32 -10.54 13.39
N ALA A 34 -0.85 -10.43 12.75
CA ALA A 34 -1.06 -9.51 11.64
C ALA A 34 -0.84 -8.05 12.08
N LEU A 35 -1.41 -7.63 13.22
CA LEU A 35 -1.21 -6.28 13.73
C LEU A 35 0.26 -5.99 14.02
N GLN A 36 0.97 -6.93 14.66
CA GLN A 36 2.41 -6.80 14.93
C GLN A 36 3.22 -6.64 13.65
N HIS A 37 2.95 -7.45 12.62
CA HIS A 37 3.60 -7.33 11.33
C HIS A 37 3.31 -5.96 10.68
N LEU A 38 2.04 -5.56 10.64
CA LEU A 38 1.65 -4.30 10.00
C LEU A 38 2.25 -3.09 10.73
N GLN A 39 2.38 -3.12 12.06
CA GLN A 39 3.05 -2.07 12.82
C GLN A 39 4.55 -1.98 12.56
N ALA A 40 5.20 -3.12 12.32
CA ALA A 40 6.63 -3.17 12.02
C ALA A 40 6.97 -2.79 10.57
N PHE A 41 6.05 -3.04 9.63
CA PHE A 41 6.33 -2.98 8.18
C PHE A 41 5.43 -2.04 7.38
N ALA A 42 4.56 -1.24 8.01
CA ALA A 42 3.84 -0.15 7.33
C ALA A 42 4.71 1.12 7.34
N PRO A 43 5.29 1.54 6.20
CA PRO A 43 6.23 2.66 6.15
C PRO A 43 5.54 4.03 6.21
N LEU A 44 4.21 4.07 6.13
CA LEU A 44 3.39 5.28 6.03
C LEU A 44 2.24 5.22 7.03
N THR A 45 1.74 6.37 7.45
CA THR A 45 0.43 6.45 8.12
C THR A 45 -0.71 6.17 7.14
N ALA A 46 -1.89 5.78 7.62
CA ALA A 46 -3.04 5.54 6.73
C ALA A 46 -3.43 6.80 5.93
N LYS A 47 -3.26 7.98 6.55
CA LYS A 47 -3.52 9.27 5.91
C LYS A 47 -2.54 9.55 4.78
N GLU A 48 -1.25 9.35 4.99
CA GLU A 48 -0.22 9.52 3.95
C GLU A 48 -0.38 8.48 2.84
N GLY A 49 -0.58 7.22 3.22
CA GLY A 49 -0.82 6.12 2.27
C GLY A 49 -2.01 6.41 1.35
N ARG A 50 -3.13 6.91 1.87
CA ARG A 50 -4.29 7.29 1.03
C ARG A 50 -3.99 8.41 0.05
N LYS A 51 -3.23 9.42 0.48
CA LYS A 51 -2.86 10.54 -0.39
C LYS A 51 -1.90 10.07 -1.49
N LEU A 52 -0.88 9.30 -1.13
CA LEU A 52 0.05 8.69 -2.08
C LEU A 52 -0.70 7.79 -3.07
N PHE A 53 -1.59 6.91 -2.58
CA PHE A 53 -2.40 6.04 -3.43
C PHE A 53 -3.21 6.83 -4.47
N LYS A 54 -3.81 7.96 -4.06
CA LYS A 54 -4.57 8.83 -4.98
C LYS A 54 -3.67 9.45 -6.05
N GLU A 55 -2.51 9.99 -5.67
CA GLU A 55 -1.55 10.54 -6.64
C GLU A 55 -1.03 9.48 -7.61
N LEU A 56 -0.80 8.25 -7.14
CA LEU A 56 -0.36 7.13 -7.98
C LEU A 56 -1.45 6.68 -8.96
N ALA A 57 -2.70 6.62 -8.51
CA ALA A 57 -3.84 6.32 -9.37
C ALA A 57 -4.04 7.40 -10.45
N GLU A 58 -3.88 8.68 -10.09
CA GLU A 58 -3.90 9.80 -11.04
C GLU A 58 -2.72 9.75 -12.03
N ALA A 59 -1.57 9.22 -11.60
CA ALA A 59 -0.43 8.92 -12.48
C ALA A 59 -0.64 7.67 -13.37
N GLY A 60 -1.83 7.05 -13.33
CA GLY A 60 -2.21 5.95 -14.23
C GLY A 60 -1.74 4.57 -13.79
N LEU A 61 -1.36 4.39 -12.53
CA LEU A 61 -1.06 3.06 -11.98
C LEU A 61 -2.36 2.28 -11.74
N THR A 62 -2.29 0.97 -11.93
CA THR A 62 -3.37 0.09 -11.49
C THR A 62 -3.51 0.12 -9.97
N GLU A 63 -4.70 -0.18 -9.45
CA GLU A 63 -4.93 -0.23 -7.99
C GLU A 63 -3.90 -1.13 -7.29
N LYS A 64 -3.60 -2.28 -7.89
CA LYS A 64 -2.60 -3.24 -7.36
C LYS A 64 -1.19 -2.65 -7.34
N GLN A 65 -0.76 -1.99 -8.40
CA GLN A 65 0.55 -1.30 -8.45
C GLN A 65 0.62 -0.20 -7.41
N ALA A 66 -0.41 0.65 -7.32
CA ALA A 66 -0.45 1.76 -6.37
C ALA A 66 -0.41 1.26 -4.91
N VAL A 67 -1.14 0.20 -4.57
CA VAL A 67 -1.10 -0.45 -3.25
C VAL A 67 0.30 -0.97 -2.93
N MET A 68 0.94 -1.67 -3.87
CA MET A 68 2.29 -2.21 -3.66
C MET A 68 3.33 -1.11 -3.46
N VAL A 69 3.25 -0.02 -4.24
CA VAL A 69 4.12 1.14 -4.07
C VAL A 69 3.91 1.79 -2.70
N CYS A 70 2.66 1.95 -2.24
CA CYS A 70 2.37 2.50 -0.92
C CYS A 70 2.89 1.62 0.22
N ASN A 71 2.72 0.30 0.10
CA ASN A 71 3.12 -0.65 1.14
C ASN A 71 4.63 -0.84 1.22
N LEU A 72 5.35 -0.72 0.10
CA LEU A 72 6.79 -0.94 0.04
C LEU A 72 7.62 0.35 0.09
N LYS A 73 7.01 1.51 -0.21
CA LYS A 73 7.65 2.84 -0.25
C LYS A 73 9.06 2.80 -0.90
N PRO A 74 9.15 2.46 -2.20
CA PRO A 74 10.43 2.30 -2.87
C PRO A 74 11.24 3.61 -2.89
N GLU A 75 12.55 3.50 -2.69
CA GLU A 75 13.48 4.63 -2.61
C GLU A 75 14.32 4.81 -3.87
N LYS A 76 14.34 3.79 -4.73
CA LYS A 76 15.18 3.71 -5.92
C LYS A 76 14.38 3.26 -7.16
N GLU A 77 14.88 3.64 -8.34
CA GLU A 77 14.20 3.37 -9.62
C GLU A 77 14.09 1.87 -9.94
N ASP A 78 15.08 1.07 -9.54
CA ASP A 78 15.07 -0.39 -9.68
C ASP A 78 13.93 -1.02 -8.88
N GLN A 79 13.72 -0.60 -7.64
CA GLN A 79 12.61 -1.06 -6.80
C GLN A 79 11.25 -0.69 -7.39
N VAL A 80 11.10 0.55 -7.86
CA VAL A 80 9.88 0.99 -8.56
C VAL A 80 9.64 0.13 -9.79
N LYS A 81 10.65 -0.06 -10.63
CA LYS A 81 10.55 -0.89 -11.84
C LYS A 81 10.13 -2.32 -11.52
N THR A 82 10.70 -2.94 -10.49
CA THR A 82 10.32 -4.29 -10.02
C THR A 82 8.86 -4.34 -9.62
N ILE A 83 8.35 -3.35 -8.89
CA ILE A 83 6.95 -3.30 -8.46
C ILE A 83 6.01 -3.16 -9.67
N LEU A 84 6.32 -2.24 -10.59
CA LEU A 84 5.45 -1.93 -11.72
C LEU A 84 5.40 -3.04 -12.77
N THR A 85 6.43 -3.89 -12.83
CA THR A 85 6.50 -5.02 -13.77
C THR A 85 6.07 -6.35 -13.16
N ALA A 86 5.68 -6.38 -11.89
CA ALA A 86 5.29 -7.60 -11.17
C ALA A 86 4.07 -8.31 -11.78
N ASP A 87 3.21 -7.58 -12.48
CA ASP A 87 2.05 -8.09 -13.22
C ASP A 87 2.32 -8.26 -14.73
N LYS A 88 3.59 -8.23 -15.14
CA LYS A 88 4.05 -8.30 -16.53
C LYS A 88 3.64 -7.11 -17.40
N SER A 89 3.25 -5.99 -16.78
CA SER A 89 3.04 -4.73 -17.50
C SER A 89 4.34 -4.21 -18.11
N GLU A 90 4.26 -3.64 -19.30
CA GLU A 90 5.34 -2.83 -19.85
C GLU A 90 5.40 -1.48 -19.10
N VAL A 91 6.60 -1.05 -18.71
CA VAL A 91 6.80 0.22 -18.01
C VAL A 91 7.96 0.99 -18.63
N THR A 92 7.75 2.28 -18.89
CA THR A 92 8.78 3.17 -19.40
C THR A 92 9.66 3.71 -18.28
N GLU A 93 10.90 4.09 -18.60
CA GLU A 93 11.79 4.74 -17.63
C GLU A 93 11.21 6.06 -17.10
N ASP A 94 10.51 6.82 -17.95
CA ASP A 94 9.84 8.06 -17.56
C ASP A 94 8.76 7.81 -16.51
N LYS A 95 7.97 6.73 -16.67
CA LYS A 95 6.96 6.34 -15.69
C LYS A 95 7.59 5.93 -14.36
N VAL A 96 8.71 5.21 -14.39
CA VAL A 96 9.47 4.84 -13.19
C VAL A 96 9.96 6.08 -12.43
N LYS A 97 10.54 7.05 -13.15
CA LYS A 97 11.00 8.32 -12.55
C LYS A 97 9.86 9.17 -12.00
N GLU A 98 8.74 9.23 -12.72
CA GLU A 98 7.52 9.91 -12.28
C GLU A 98 7.01 9.33 -10.95
N VAL A 99 6.86 8.01 -10.87
CA VAL A 99 6.40 7.32 -9.67
C VAL A 99 7.37 7.55 -8.51
N LEU A 100 8.68 7.40 -8.73
CA LEU A 100 9.67 7.64 -7.67
C LEU A 100 9.62 9.08 -7.15
N LYS A 101 9.40 10.06 -8.03
CA LYS A 101 9.22 11.46 -7.66
C LYS A 101 7.97 11.68 -6.80
N ILE A 102 6.87 10.99 -7.10
CA ILE A 102 5.65 11.04 -6.28
C ILE A 102 5.91 10.43 -4.90
N VAL A 103 6.51 9.23 -4.84
CA VAL A 103 6.79 8.51 -3.58
C VAL A 103 7.68 9.33 -2.65
N LYS A 104 8.68 10.04 -3.17
CA LYS A 104 9.60 10.88 -2.37
C LYS A 104 8.95 12.08 -1.65
N LYS A 105 7.69 12.41 -1.94
CA LYS A 105 6.94 13.46 -1.22
C LYS A 105 6.38 12.97 0.13
N TYR A 106 6.40 11.65 0.36
CA TYR A 106 5.84 10.94 1.49
C TYR A 106 6.94 10.14 2.21
#